data_AF-A0A9D2ZVZ8-F1
#
_entry.id   AF-A0A9D2ZVZ8-F1
#
_cell.length_a   1.000
_cell.length_b   1.000
_cell.length_c   1.000
_cell.angle_alpha   90.00
_cell.angle_beta   90.00
_cell.angle_gamma   90.00
#
_symmetry.space_group_name_H-M   'P 1'
#
loop_
_entity.id
_entity.type
_entity.pdbx_description
1 polymer ?
#
loop_
_entity_poly.entity_id
_entity_poly.type
_entity_poly.pdbx_seq_one_letter_code
_entity_poly.pdbx_strand_id
1 'polypeptide(L)'
;MKVTMSYDANAAYNSDSDVPGPGMPGGQGYDGLEYGGAPRGAASPDDLSLPLYGATFGQAVKRFFKNYVKFSGRASRSEFWFAYLFTILVGIIPMLLGFAGSTIATLSASGDSYNSTPPAGATALMATAGILLLVTFLATIIPYIAVCWRRLHDANLAGPFYFLLLIPFFGVIIFIVLMVMEPKPEGQRFDR
;
A
#
# COMPACT_ATOMS: atom_id res chain seq x y z
N MET A 1 -35.33 -3.23 0.67
CA MET A 1 -34.72 -1.97 0.20
C MET A 1 -33.21 -2.10 0.34
N LYS A 2 -32.48 -2.31 -0.75
CA LYS A 2 -31.00 -2.37 -0.71
C LYS A 2 -30.52 -0.96 -0.39
N VAL A 3 -30.10 -0.73 0.86
CA VAL A 3 -29.35 0.48 1.22
C VAL A 3 -27.96 0.31 0.62
N THR A 4 -27.79 0.75 -0.61
CA THR A 4 -26.47 1.02 -1.16
C THR A 4 -25.92 2.17 -0.34
N MET A 5 -25.05 1.88 0.62
CA MET A 5 -24.21 2.88 1.26
C MET A 5 -23.45 3.61 0.15
N SER A 6 -23.89 4.83 -0.17
CA SER A 6 -23.09 5.78 -0.95
C SER A 6 -21.75 5.87 -0.24
N TYR A 7 -20.67 5.48 -0.91
CA TYR A 7 -19.30 5.61 -0.43
C TYR A 7 -18.92 7.09 -0.47
N ASP A 8 -19.56 7.90 0.37
CA ASP A 8 -19.32 9.33 0.49
C ASP A 8 -18.21 9.63 1.50
N ALA A 9 -17.13 8.83 1.47
CA ALA A 9 -15.90 9.13 2.21
C ALA A 9 -15.26 10.44 1.73
N ASN A 10 -15.61 10.90 0.52
CA ASN A 10 -15.23 12.22 0.00
C ASN A 10 -16.22 13.34 0.39
N ALA A 11 -17.42 13.04 0.90
CA ALA A 11 -18.39 14.09 1.23
C ALA A 11 -17.94 14.96 2.40
N ALA A 12 -17.26 14.39 3.40
CA ALA A 12 -16.68 15.15 4.51
C ALA A 12 -15.45 15.98 4.10
N TYR A 13 -14.90 15.72 2.92
CA TYR A 13 -13.75 16.43 2.37
C TYR A 13 -14.17 17.50 1.34
N ASN A 14 -15.21 17.20 0.56
CA ASN A 14 -15.84 18.10 -0.40
C ASN A 14 -16.90 19.00 0.25
N SER A 15 -17.08 18.96 1.58
CA SER A 15 -18.02 19.81 2.32
C SER A 15 -17.49 21.20 2.61
N ASP A 16 -16.24 21.50 2.26
CA ASP A 16 -15.71 22.87 2.24
C ASP A 16 -16.27 23.56 0.99
N SER A 17 -16.94 24.68 1.19
CA SER A 17 -18.11 25.17 0.42
C SER A 17 -17.91 25.63 -1.03
N ASP A 18 -16.83 25.21 -1.71
CA ASP A 18 -16.52 25.62 -3.09
C ASP A 18 -16.59 24.46 -4.11
N VAL A 19 -17.01 23.27 -3.70
CA VAL A 19 -17.13 22.11 -4.60
C VAL A 19 -18.56 22.01 -5.16
N PRO A 20 -18.77 22.12 -6.49
CA PRO A 20 -20.07 21.86 -7.09
C PRO A 20 -20.51 20.42 -6.73
N GLY A 21 -21.71 20.31 -6.17
CA GLY A 21 -22.24 19.08 -5.58
C GLY A 21 -22.37 17.90 -6.56
N PRO A 22 -22.84 16.73 -6.08
CA PRO A 22 -22.91 15.51 -6.88
C PRO A 22 -23.96 15.67 -7.98
N GLY A 23 -23.50 16.02 -9.18
CA GLY A 23 -24.37 16.28 -10.32
C GLY A 23 -23.65 16.11 -11.67
N MET A 24 -24.02 15.03 -12.35
CA MET A 24 -24.16 14.92 -13.81
C MET A 24 -22.92 14.58 -14.67
N PRO A 25 -23.11 13.72 -15.70
CA PRO A 25 -22.12 13.42 -16.72
C PRO A 25 -22.05 14.57 -17.74
N GLY A 26 -20.85 15.11 -17.94
CA GLY A 26 -20.60 16.16 -18.94
C GLY A 26 -20.13 17.46 -18.29
N GLY A 27 -18.83 17.56 -18.08
CA GLY A 27 -18.15 18.77 -17.63
C GLY A 27 -16.68 18.66 -17.97
N GLN A 28 -16.36 18.89 -19.24
CA GLN A 28 -14.99 19.21 -19.64
C GLN A 28 -14.58 20.49 -18.90
N GLY A 29 -13.74 20.35 -17.90
CA GLY A 29 -13.09 21.45 -17.22
C GLY A 29 -11.59 21.19 -17.21
N TYR A 30 -10.93 21.50 -18.32
CA TYR A 30 -9.54 21.93 -18.29
C TYR A 30 -9.59 23.42 -17.99
N ASP A 31 -9.12 23.85 -16.83
CA ASP A 31 -8.36 25.10 -16.61
C ASP A 31 -8.41 25.51 -15.14
N GLY A 32 -7.22 25.76 -14.60
CA GLY A 32 -7.05 26.33 -13.27
C GLY A 32 -6.14 25.51 -12.39
N LEU A 33 -4.85 25.85 -12.40
CA LEU A 33 -3.95 25.62 -11.27
C LEU A 33 -4.45 26.47 -10.10
N GLU A 34 -5.54 26.07 -9.46
CA GLU A 34 -6.01 26.71 -8.24
C GLU A 34 -5.16 26.21 -7.07
N TYR A 35 -4.01 26.86 -6.89
CA TYR A 35 -3.10 26.65 -5.78
C TYR A 35 -3.75 27.17 -4.48
N GLY A 36 -4.75 26.44 -3.97
CA GLY A 36 -5.52 26.86 -2.79
C GLY A 36 -6.74 26.00 -2.42
N GLY A 37 -7.27 25.19 -3.35
CA GLY A 37 -8.43 24.32 -3.07
C GLY A 37 -8.09 23.06 -2.28
N ALA A 38 -9.04 22.54 -1.50
CA ALA A 38 -8.87 21.31 -0.73
C ALA A 38 -8.38 20.13 -1.63
N PRO A 39 -7.39 19.31 -1.19
CA PRO A 39 -6.84 18.18 -1.95
C PRO A 39 -7.87 17.30 -2.66
N ARG A 40 -8.01 17.46 -3.99
CA ARG A 40 -8.96 16.68 -4.80
C ARG A 40 -8.75 15.17 -4.64
N GLY A 41 -9.83 14.44 -4.34
CA GLY A 41 -9.87 12.98 -4.23
C GLY A 41 -10.67 12.31 -5.37
N ALA A 42 -10.50 11.00 -5.54
CA ALA A 42 -11.19 10.21 -6.55
C ALA A 42 -12.68 10.08 -6.22
N ALA A 43 -13.57 10.56 -7.09
CA ALA A 43 -15.03 10.48 -6.90
C ALA A 43 -15.56 9.04 -7.01
N SER A 44 -14.81 8.13 -7.64
CA SER A 44 -15.17 6.71 -7.73
C SER A 44 -13.97 5.83 -7.36
N PRO A 45 -14.18 4.64 -6.77
CA PRO A 45 -13.09 3.73 -6.44
C PRO A 45 -12.33 3.17 -7.67
N ASP A 46 -12.94 3.23 -8.85
CA ASP A 46 -12.35 2.73 -10.09
C ASP A 46 -11.55 3.80 -10.86
N ASP A 47 -11.73 5.08 -10.55
CA ASP A 47 -10.81 6.13 -11.01
C ASP A 47 -9.46 5.88 -10.33
N LEU A 48 -8.38 5.70 -11.11
CA LEU A 48 -7.01 5.43 -10.64
C LEU A 48 -6.09 6.65 -10.72
N SER A 49 -6.60 7.80 -11.17
CA SER A 49 -5.81 9.01 -11.35
C SER A 49 -5.62 9.79 -10.05
N LEU A 50 -6.63 9.78 -9.19
CA LEU A 50 -6.70 10.55 -7.95
C LEU A 50 -6.61 9.67 -6.69
N PRO A 51 -6.18 10.20 -5.53
CA PRO A 51 -6.16 9.45 -4.28
C PRO A 51 -7.59 9.13 -3.79
N LEU A 52 -7.83 7.92 -3.29
CA LEU A 52 -9.15 7.53 -2.74
C LEU A 52 -9.10 7.66 -1.22
N TYR A 53 -9.66 8.73 -0.68
CA TYR A 53 -9.74 8.94 0.77
C TYR A 53 -10.79 8.01 1.38
N GLY A 54 -10.48 7.43 2.54
CA GLY A 54 -11.38 6.49 3.22
C GLY A 54 -11.59 5.16 2.48
N ALA A 55 -10.61 4.74 1.65
CA ALA A 55 -10.65 3.46 0.96
C ALA A 55 -10.82 2.30 1.95
N THR A 56 -11.66 1.31 1.64
CA THR A 56 -11.70 0.07 2.42
C THR A 56 -10.53 -0.84 2.09
N PHE A 57 -10.30 -1.84 2.93
CA PHE A 57 -9.27 -2.86 2.70
C PHE A 57 -9.32 -3.45 1.29
N GLY A 58 -10.50 -3.92 0.85
CA GLY A 58 -10.65 -4.53 -0.48
C GLY A 58 -10.41 -3.54 -1.63
N GLN A 59 -10.84 -2.28 -1.48
CA GLN A 59 -10.59 -1.23 -2.46
C GLN A 59 -9.09 -0.91 -2.56
N ALA A 60 -8.41 -0.77 -1.42
CA ALA A 60 -6.97 -0.52 -1.37
C ALA A 60 -6.18 -1.67 -2.01
N VAL A 61 -6.50 -2.93 -1.71
CA VAL A 61 -5.84 -4.10 -2.34
C VAL A 61 -6.10 -4.13 -3.85
N LYS A 62 -7.33 -3.86 -4.29
CA LYS A 62 -7.65 -3.78 -5.73
C LYS A 62 -6.84 -2.68 -6.42
N ARG A 63 -6.77 -1.48 -5.82
CA ARG A 63 -5.99 -0.35 -6.37
C ARG A 63 -4.48 -0.58 -6.28
N PHE A 64 -3.99 -1.30 -5.27
CA PHE A 64 -2.59 -1.70 -5.14
C PHE A 64 -2.11 -2.51 -6.34
N PHE A 65 -2.89 -3.53 -6.74
CA PHE A 65 -2.57 -4.32 -7.93
C PHE A 65 -2.92 -3.63 -9.26
N LYS A 66 -3.94 -2.76 -9.30
CA LYS A 66 -4.23 -1.99 -10.53
C LYS A 66 -3.18 -0.92 -10.82
N ASN A 67 -2.58 -0.32 -9.79
CA ASN A 67 -1.50 0.66 -9.91
C ASN A 67 -0.11 0.02 -9.74
N TYR A 68 0.07 -1.18 -10.29
CA TYR A 68 1.25 -2.02 -10.02
C TYR A 68 2.60 -1.34 -10.34
N VAL A 69 2.69 -0.68 -11.49
CA VAL A 69 3.89 0.04 -11.98
C VAL A 69 3.64 1.55 -12.16
N LYS A 70 2.60 2.09 -11.52
CA LYS A 70 2.23 3.49 -11.66
C LYS A 70 2.88 4.33 -10.55
N PHE A 71 3.93 5.06 -10.93
CA PHE A 71 4.67 5.97 -10.04
C PHE A 71 4.19 7.43 -10.10
N SER A 72 3.29 7.78 -11.04
CA SER A 72 2.63 9.09 -11.09
C SER A 72 1.35 9.12 -10.27
N GLY A 73 0.87 10.33 -9.95
CA GLY A 73 -0.31 10.55 -9.12
C GLY A 73 -0.01 10.47 -7.62
N ARG A 74 -1.10 10.43 -6.85
CA ARG A 74 -1.09 10.41 -5.38
C ARG A 74 -1.76 9.15 -4.83
N ALA A 75 -1.45 8.82 -3.59
CA ALA A 75 -2.10 7.74 -2.85
C ALA A 75 -2.51 8.27 -1.47
N SER A 76 -3.74 8.00 -1.07
CA SER A 76 -4.21 8.44 0.25
C SER A 76 -3.57 7.62 1.37
N ARG A 77 -3.65 8.14 2.61
CA ARG A 77 -3.22 7.42 3.82
C ARG A 77 -3.86 6.04 3.95
N SER A 78 -5.18 5.94 3.74
CA SER A 78 -5.91 4.68 3.87
C SER A 78 -5.46 3.66 2.82
N GLU A 79 -5.20 4.10 1.58
CA GLU A 79 -4.68 3.21 0.54
C GLU A 79 -3.31 2.66 0.88
N PHE A 80 -2.41 3.52 1.38
CA PHE A 80 -1.08 3.13 1.80
C PHE A 80 -1.11 2.14 2.97
N TRP A 81 -1.82 2.46 4.05
CA TRP A 81 -1.82 1.62 5.26
C TRP A 81 -2.50 0.27 5.04
N PHE A 82 -3.57 0.21 4.23
CA PHE A 82 -4.17 -1.08 3.88
C PHE A 82 -3.32 -1.89 2.91
N ALA A 83 -2.59 -1.26 1.98
CA ALA A 83 -1.60 -1.95 1.16
C ALA A 83 -0.46 -2.52 2.02
N TYR A 84 0.07 -1.74 2.97
CA TYR A 84 1.08 -2.18 3.92
C TYR A 84 0.60 -3.37 4.76
N LEU A 85 -0.62 -3.28 5.31
CA LEU A 85 -1.26 -4.37 6.04
C LEU A 85 -1.38 -5.63 5.17
N PHE A 86 -1.85 -5.50 3.93
CA PHE A 86 -1.95 -6.60 2.99
C PHE A 86 -0.59 -7.28 2.76
N THR A 87 0.48 -6.51 2.51
CA THR A 87 1.83 -7.05 2.32
C THR A 87 2.30 -7.84 3.55
N ILE A 88 2.03 -7.34 4.76
CA ILE A 88 2.33 -8.08 6.01
C ILE A 88 1.55 -9.39 6.06
N LEU A 89 0.23 -9.35 5.83
CA LEU A 89 -0.63 -10.53 5.94
C LEU A 89 -0.24 -11.63 4.96
N VAL A 90 0.10 -11.28 3.71
CA VAL A 90 0.58 -12.25 2.72
C VAL A 90 1.94 -12.84 3.13
N GLY A 91 2.80 -12.05 3.77
CA GLY A 91 4.10 -12.50 4.28
C GLY A 91 4.01 -13.45 5.49
N ILE A 92 2.93 -13.40 6.28
CA ILE A 92 2.79 -14.26 7.47
C ILE A 92 2.73 -15.74 7.09
N ILE A 93 2.03 -16.11 6.01
CA ILE A 93 1.84 -17.52 5.61
C ILE A 93 3.19 -18.24 5.38
N PRO A 94 4.09 -17.74 4.50
CA PRO A 94 5.39 -18.38 4.32
C PRO A 94 6.26 -18.32 5.59
N MET A 95 6.15 -17.26 6.40
CA MET A 95 6.87 -17.18 7.68
C MET A 95 6.44 -18.30 8.66
N LEU A 96 5.14 -18.56 8.78
CA LEU A 96 4.63 -19.63 9.65
C LEU A 96 5.03 -21.01 9.15
N LEU A 97 4.99 -21.26 7.84
CA LEU A 97 5.44 -22.52 7.25
C LEU A 97 6.93 -22.76 7.47
N GLY A 98 7.77 -21.73 7.29
CA GLY A 98 9.20 -21.81 7.52
C GLY A 98 9.54 -22.04 9.00
N PHE A 99 8.83 -21.34 9.89
CA PHE A 99 8.94 -21.53 11.34
C PHE A 99 8.53 -22.95 11.77
N ALA A 100 7.41 -23.47 11.24
CA ALA A 100 6.99 -24.85 11.48
C ALA A 100 8.03 -25.86 11.00
N GLY A 101 8.59 -25.68 9.79
CA GLY A 101 9.66 -26.54 9.28
C GLY A 101 10.92 -26.50 10.17
N SER A 102 11.33 -25.31 10.61
CA SER A 102 12.51 -25.12 11.47
C SER A 102 12.33 -25.72 12.87
N THR A 103 11.14 -25.57 13.47
CA THR A 103 10.82 -26.17 14.76
C THR A 103 10.84 -27.70 14.67
N ILE A 104 10.18 -28.29 13.67
CA ILE A 104 10.20 -29.75 13.46
C ILE A 104 11.64 -30.26 13.26
N ALA A 105 12.45 -29.58 12.44
CA ALA A 105 13.86 -29.94 12.25
C ALA A 105 14.65 -29.93 13.56
N THR A 106 14.47 -28.89 14.38
CA THR A 106 15.16 -28.74 15.67
C THR A 106 14.73 -29.80 16.68
N LEU A 107 13.43 -30.07 16.79
CA LEU A 107 12.89 -31.11 17.66
C LEU A 107 13.29 -32.53 17.23
N SER A 108 13.54 -32.74 15.94
CA SER A 108 13.99 -34.05 15.45
C SER A 108 15.47 -34.28 15.73
N ALA A 109 16.29 -33.23 15.64
CA ALA A 109 17.72 -33.29 15.94
C ALA A 109 18.00 -33.51 17.44
N SER A 110 17.09 -33.11 18.33
CA SER A 110 17.24 -33.38 19.77
C SER A 110 16.95 -34.84 20.14
N GLY A 111 16.24 -35.59 19.30
CA GLY A 111 15.93 -37.01 19.53
C GLY A 111 17.03 -37.97 19.10
N ASP A 112 17.92 -37.55 18.18
CA ASP A 112 18.92 -38.44 17.59
C ASP A 112 20.23 -37.67 17.28
N SER A 113 21.11 -37.57 18.28
CA SER A 113 22.31 -36.70 18.22
C SER A 113 23.37 -37.12 17.20
N TYR A 114 23.30 -38.35 16.68
CA TYR A 114 24.22 -38.86 15.65
C TYR A 114 23.70 -38.67 14.24
N ASN A 115 22.42 -38.31 14.07
CA ASN A 115 21.81 -38.08 12.79
C ASN A 115 21.45 -36.59 12.61
N SER A 116 22.29 -35.88 11.85
CA SER A 116 22.07 -34.46 11.56
C SER A 116 21.15 -34.22 10.35
N THR A 117 20.58 -35.27 9.74
CA THR A 117 19.67 -35.09 8.59
C THR A 117 18.26 -34.73 9.07
N PRO A 118 17.73 -33.54 8.73
CA PRO A 118 16.38 -33.17 9.12
C PRO A 118 15.35 -34.04 8.40
N PRO A 119 14.17 -34.30 8.99
CA PRO A 119 13.12 -35.06 8.33
C PRO A 119 12.74 -34.46 6.97
N ALA A 120 12.47 -35.32 5.99
CA ALA A 120 12.11 -34.88 4.63
C ALA A 120 10.89 -33.94 4.60
N GLY A 121 9.93 -34.12 5.51
CA GLY A 121 8.79 -33.21 5.65
C GLY A 121 9.21 -31.81 6.15
N ALA A 122 10.17 -31.74 7.08
CA ALA A 122 10.66 -30.46 7.60
C ALA A 122 11.45 -29.70 6.52
N THR A 123 12.32 -30.38 5.78
CA THR A 123 13.07 -29.77 4.66
C THR A 123 12.13 -29.30 3.56
N ALA A 124 11.09 -30.07 3.21
CA ALA A 124 10.09 -29.68 2.23
C ALA A 124 9.29 -28.45 2.67
N LEU A 125 8.89 -28.35 3.94
CA LEU A 125 8.20 -27.18 4.49
C LEU A 125 9.08 -25.92 4.42
N MET A 126 10.36 -26.04 4.79
CA MET A 126 11.30 -24.92 4.73
C MET A 126 11.58 -24.47 3.29
N ALA A 127 11.77 -25.42 2.35
CA ALA A 127 11.97 -25.10 0.94
C ALA A 127 10.73 -24.41 0.34
N THR A 128 9.53 -24.94 0.62
CA THR A 128 8.26 -24.37 0.16
C THR A 128 8.06 -22.97 0.74
N ALA A 129 8.33 -22.78 2.03
CA ALA A 129 8.26 -21.47 2.69
C ALA A 129 9.20 -20.45 2.04
N GLY A 130 10.44 -20.84 1.75
CA GLY A 130 11.42 -19.98 1.08
C GLY A 130 10.99 -19.58 -0.32
N ILE A 131 10.45 -20.52 -1.11
CA ILE A 131 9.94 -20.25 -2.45
C ILE A 131 8.73 -19.30 -2.39
N LEU A 132 7.77 -19.56 -1.52
CA LEU A 132 6.59 -18.71 -1.35
C LEU A 132 6.99 -17.31 -0.91
N LEU A 133 7.91 -17.17 0.05
CA LEU A 133 8.42 -15.89 0.49
C LEU A 133 9.08 -15.13 -0.66
N LEU A 134 9.91 -15.80 -1.47
CA LEU A 134 10.56 -15.21 -2.63
C LEU A 134 9.53 -14.72 -3.66
N VAL A 135 8.54 -15.54 -4.00
CA VAL A 135 7.49 -15.18 -4.96
C VAL A 135 6.66 -14.00 -4.44
N THR A 136 6.25 -14.02 -3.17
CA THR A 136 5.52 -12.93 -2.53
C THR A 136 6.34 -11.63 -2.56
N PHE A 137 7.63 -11.71 -2.22
CA PHE A 137 8.52 -10.55 -2.26
C PHE A 137 8.61 -9.96 -3.67
N LEU A 138 8.89 -10.79 -4.68
CA LEU A 138 8.98 -10.33 -6.07
C LEU A 138 7.64 -9.77 -6.61
N ALA A 139 6.51 -10.36 -6.22
CA ALA A 139 5.19 -9.91 -6.62
C ALA A 139 4.73 -8.62 -5.93
N THR A 140 5.28 -8.28 -4.76
CA THR A 140 4.84 -7.11 -3.98
C THR A 140 5.85 -5.97 -3.96
N ILE A 141 7.12 -6.21 -4.29
CA ILE A 141 8.17 -5.19 -4.22
C ILE A 141 7.86 -3.97 -5.11
N ILE A 142 7.47 -4.22 -6.36
CA ILE A 142 7.18 -3.15 -7.33
C ILE A 142 5.96 -2.32 -6.91
N PRO A 143 4.78 -2.90 -6.65
CA PRO A 143 3.61 -2.12 -6.23
C PRO A 143 3.82 -1.46 -4.87
N TYR A 144 4.63 -2.05 -3.99
CA TYR A 144 4.99 -1.45 -2.70
C TYR A 144 5.81 -0.17 -2.87
N ILE A 145 6.83 -0.18 -3.73
CA ILE A 145 7.58 1.03 -4.06
C ILE A 145 6.67 2.04 -4.75
N ALA A 146 5.80 1.61 -5.67
CA ALA A 146 4.87 2.48 -6.38
C ALA A 146 3.90 3.20 -5.43
N VAL A 147 3.31 2.51 -4.43
CA VAL A 147 2.42 3.16 -3.45
C VAL A 147 3.18 4.11 -2.51
N CYS A 148 4.41 3.76 -2.10
CA CYS A 148 5.26 4.66 -1.31
C CYS A 148 5.57 5.95 -2.08
N TRP A 149 5.93 5.81 -3.36
CA TRP A 149 6.24 6.93 -4.24
C TRP A 149 5.05 7.88 -4.40
N ARG A 150 3.86 7.34 -4.68
CA ARG A 150 2.62 8.11 -4.77
C ARG A 150 2.20 8.75 -3.44
N ARG A 151 2.49 8.09 -2.32
CA ARG A 151 2.21 8.65 -1.01
C ARG A 151 3.13 9.83 -0.66
N LEU A 152 4.38 9.80 -1.09
CA LEU A 152 5.29 10.96 -0.97
C LEU A 152 4.77 12.16 -1.77
N HIS A 153 4.27 11.94 -2.98
CA HIS A 153 3.65 13.00 -3.78
C HIS A 153 2.45 13.63 -3.08
N ASP A 154 1.67 12.85 -2.34
CA ASP A 154 0.52 13.32 -1.56
C ASP A 154 0.93 14.27 -0.42
N ALA A 155 2.12 14.07 0.16
CA ALA A 155 2.74 14.99 1.12
C ALA A 155 3.51 16.16 0.44
N ASN A 156 3.33 16.36 -0.87
CA ASN A 156 4.06 17.32 -1.70
C ASN A 156 5.59 17.08 -1.76
N LEU A 157 6.05 15.86 -1.47
CA LEU A 157 7.46 15.47 -1.55
C LEU A 157 7.75 14.75 -2.86
N ALA A 158 9.00 14.85 -3.33
CA ALA A 158 9.42 14.11 -4.51
C ALA A 158 9.59 12.62 -4.18
N GLY A 159 9.29 11.72 -5.13
CA GLY A 159 9.45 10.29 -4.90
C GLY A 159 10.85 9.78 -4.50
N PRO A 160 11.98 10.42 -4.89
CA PRO A 160 13.31 10.04 -4.43
C PRO A 160 13.53 10.14 -2.91
N PHE A 161 12.67 10.84 -2.16
CA PHE A 161 12.70 10.80 -0.69
C PHE A 161 12.48 9.38 -0.12
N TYR A 162 12.00 8.44 -0.94
CA TYR A 162 11.99 7.00 -0.63
C TYR A 162 13.40 6.47 -0.28
N PHE A 163 14.46 6.96 -0.94
CA PHE A 163 15.83 6.49 -0.70
C PHE A 163 16.41 6.92 0.65
N LEU A 164 15.71 7.75 1.43
CA LEU A 164 16.07 7.99 2.83
C LEU A 164 16.11 6.70 3.64
N LEU A 165 15.37 5.67 3.22
CA LEU A 165 15.44 4.33 3.80
C LEU A 165 16.85 3.71 3.79
N LEU A 166 17.75 4.17 2.89
CA LEU A 166 19.14 3.71 2.82
C LEU A 166 19.97 4.17 4.03
N ILE A 167 19.51 5.19 4.76
CA ILE A 167 20.15 5.64 6.00
C ILE A 167 19.66 4.74 7.15
N PRO A 168 20.51 3.91 7.76
CA PRO A 168 20.09 2.99 8.81
C PRO A 168 19.58 3.76 10.04
N PHE A 169 18.59 3.16 10.72
CA PHE A 169 17.88 3.71 11.89
C PHE A 169 17.10 5.00 11.63
N PHE A 170 17.77 6.12 11.38
CA PHE A 170 17.12 7.43 11.20
C PHE A 170 16.26 7.49 9.94
N GLY A 171 16.71 6.86 8.86
CA GLY A 171 15.98 6.83 7.59
C GLY A 171 14.61 6.17 7.71
N VAL A 172 14.53 5.05 8.44
CA VAL A 172 13.27 4.32 8.67
C VAL A 172 12.29 5.16 9.50
N ILE A 173 12.78 5.81 10.57
CA ILE A 173 11.93 6.65 11.43
C ILE A 173 11.36 7.82 10.62
N ILE A 174 12.22 8.55 9.91
CA ILE A 174 11.80 9.67 9.06
C ILE A 174 10.79 9.17 8.02
N PHE A 175 11.07 8.05 7.36
CA PHE A 175 10.18 7.49 6.35
C PHE A 175 8.79 7.16 6.90
N ILE A 176 8.70 6.54 8.08
CA ILE A 176 7.41 6.26 8.73
C ILE A 176 6.66 7.57 9.02
N VAL A 177 7.35 8.59 9.53
CA VAL A 177 6.74 9.92 9.76
C VAL A 177 6.17 10.48 8.46
N LEU A 178 6.93 10.42 7.35
CA LEU A 178 6.48 10.87 6.03
C LEU A 178 5.23 10.12 5.55
N MET A 179 5.12 8.81 5.81
CA MET A 179 3.95 8.02 5.44
C MET A 179 2.69 8.39 6.25
N VAL A 180 2.85 8.97 7.45
CA VAL A 180 1.75 9.43 8.31
C VAL A 180 1.31 10.86 8.00
N MET A 181 2.15 11.72 7.39
CA MET A 181 1.87 13.16 7.19
C MET A 181 0.51 13.49 6.54
N GLU A 182 -0.03 14.68 6.79
CA GLU A 182 -1.29 15.10 6.16
C GLU A 182 -1.12 15.35 4.66
N PRO A 183 -2.16 15.06 3.85
CA PRO A 183 -2.15 15.45 2.45
C PRO A 183 -2.05 16.97 2.34
N LYS A 184 -1.22 17.43 1.41
CA LYS A 184 -0.98 18.86 1.17
C LYS A 184 -1.65 19.29 -0.15
N PRO A 185 -2.37 20.42 -0.20
CA PRO A 185 -2.99 20.92 -1.44
C PRO A 185 -1.99 21.04 -2.60
N GLU A 186 -0.75 21.41 -2.30
CA GLU A 186 0.32 21.59 -3.28
C GLU A 186 0.73 20.27 -3.96
N GLY A 187 0.39 19.11 -3.38
CA GLY A 187 0.62 17.80 -3.95
C GLY A 187 -0.16 17.54 -5.25
N GLN A 188 -1.21 18.31 -5.53
CA GLN A 188 -2.02 18.21 -6.76
C GLN A 188 -1.20 18.34 -8.05
N ARG A 189 -0.03 18.98 -8.01
CA ARG A 189 0.90 19.08 -9.15
C ARG A 189 1.37 17.73 -9.71
N PHE A 190 1.25 16.66 -8.90
CA PHE A 190 1.64 15.30 -9.26
C PHE A 190 0.49 14.48 -9.87
N ASP A 191 -0.71 15.04 -9.99
CA ASP A 191 -1.86 14.43 -10.67
C ASP A 191 -1.66 14.53 -12.19
N ARG A 192 -0.88 13.61 -12.75
CA ARG A 192 -0.57 13.50 -14.18
C ARG A 192 -0.74 12.06 -14.66
#